data_AF-A0A7V4J0S2-F1
#
_entry.id   AF-A0A7V4J0S2-F1
#
_cell.length_a   1.000
_cell.length_b   1.000
_cell.length_c   1.000
_cell.angle_alpha   90.00
_cell.angle_beta   90.00
_cell.angle_gamma   90.00
#
_symmetry.space_group_name_H-M   'P 1'
#
loop_
_entity.id
_entity.type
_entity.pdbx_description
1 polymer ?
#
loop_
_entity_poly.entity_id
_entity_poly.type
_entity_poly.pdbx_seq_one_letter_code
_entity_poly.pdbx_strand_id
1 'polypeptide(L)'
;MTIDYNERIIQSIDATVEKLSTPQSYEQVYHKPQLNEEMLSIEAIKEIMQIVQGIIFPGYFGNTSIKPHSMRFHMGVNVDRLFKLLMTQIKRGYCFDCTAEDCEACD
;
A
#
# COMPACT_ATOMS: atom_id res chain seq x y z
N MET A 1 -1.64 0.15 -45.27
CA MET A 1 -0.62 0.94 -44.53
C MET A 1 -0.86 0.94 -43.01
N THR A 2 -2.10 0.83 -42.51
CA THR A 2 -2.43 0.76 -41.07
C THR A 2 -2.20 -0.60 -40.40
N ILE A 3 -2.28 -1.71 -41.14
CA ILE A 3 -2.10 -3.07 -40.59
C ILE A 3 -0.63 -3.32 -40.19
N ASP A 4 0.32 -2.90 -41.03
CA ASP A 4 1.78 -3.00 -40.78
C ASP A 4 2.23 -2.19 -39.55
N TYR A 5 1.58 -1.06 -39.27
CA TYR A 5 1.90 -0.24 -38.10
C TYR A 5 1.48 -0.91 -36.79
N ASN A 6 0.28 -1.49 -36.75
CA ASN A 6 -0.21 -2.21 -35.57
C ASN A 6 0.61 -3.46 -35.28
N GLU A 7 1.04 -4.18 -36.33
CA GLU A 7 1.88 -5.36 -36.20
C GLU A 7 3.25 -5.02 -35.61
N ARG A 8 3.87 -3.90 -36.03
CA ARG A 8 5.12 -3.39 -35.44
C ARG A 8 4.98 -2.97 -33.98
N ILE A 9 3.86 -2.36 -33.59
CA ILE A 9 3.61 -2.00 -32.19
C ILE A 9 3.52 -3.25 -31.33
N ILE A 10 2.75 -4.25 -31.77
CA ILE A 10 2.59 -5.52 -31.03
C ILE A 10 3.95 -6.20 -30.86
N GLN A 11 4.73 -6.32 -31.94
CA GLN A 11 6.09 -6.87 -31.87
C GLN A 11 7.00 -6.11 -30.90
N SER A 12 6.89 -4.78 -30.84
CA SER A 12 7.67 -3.96 -29.91
C SER A 12 7.23 -4.17 -28.46
N ILE A 13 5.93 -4.31 -28.20
CA ILE A 13 5.40 -4.59 -26.86
C ILE A 13 5.87 -5.98 -26.41
N ASP A 14 5.71 -7.01 -27.25
CA ASP A 14 6.12 -8.38 -26.93
C ASP A 14 7.63 -8.47 -26.65
N ALA A 15 8.45 -7.86 -27.51
CA ALA A 15 9.89 -7.81 -27.29
C ALA A 15 10.28 -7.05 -26.00
N THR A 16 9.48 -6.05 -25.59
CA THR A 16 9.69 -5.34 -24.33
C THR A 16 9.29 -6.19 -23.14
N VAL A 17 8.14 -6.88 -23.21
CA VAL A 17 7.68 -7.80 -22.18
C VAL A 17 8.71 -8.91 -21.96
N GLU A 18 9.21 -9.54 -23.02
CA GLU A 18 10.26 -10.56 -22.93
C GLU A 18 11.52 -10.05 -22.21
N LYS A 19 12.01 -8.87 -22.60
CA LYS A 19 13.19 -8.26 -21.97
C LYS A 19 12.97 -7.96 -20.49
N LEU A 20 11.81 -7.43 -20.12
CA LEU A 20 11.45 -7.11 -18.73
C LEU A 20 11.15 -8.36 -17.89
N SER A 21 10.81 -9.48 -18.54
CA SER A 21 10.48 -10.76 -17.88
C SER A 21 11.69 -11.69 -17.77
N THR A 22 12.83 -11.30 -18.34
CA THR A 22 14.08 -12.04 -18.26
C THR A 22 14.64 -11.92 -16.83
N PRO A 23 14.95 -13.02 -16.11
CA PRO A 23 15.39 -12.97 -14.71
C PRO A 23 16.57 -12.04 -14.44
N GLN A 24 17.55 -12.02 -15.36
CA GLN A 24 18.71 -11.13 -15.31
C GLN A 24 18.34 -9.63 -15.32
N SER A 25 17.15 -9.27 -15.82
CA SER A 25 16.68 -7.88 -15.85
C SER A 25 16.17 -7.39 -14.49
N TYR A 26 15.69 -8.29 -13.62
CA TYR A 26 15.05 -7.91 -12.36
C TYR A 26 15.64 -8.55 -11.11
N GLU A 27 16.56 -9.51 -11.23
CA GLU A 27 17.12 -10.25 -10.08
C GLU A 27 17.67 -9.37 -8.95
N GLN A 28 18.19 -8.18 -9.28
CA GLN A 28 18.74 -7.23 -8.30
C GLN A 28 17.66 -6.45 -7.53
N VAL A 29 16.45 -6.34 -8.10
CA VAL A 29 15.36 -5.51 -7.58
C VAL A 29 14.12 -6.32 -7.20
N TYR A 30 14.10 -7.60 -7.55
CA TYR A 30 13.00 -8.49 -7.26
C TYR A 30 13.07 -8.94 -5.81
N HIS A 31 12.16 -8.40 -5.01
CA HIS A 31 11.89 -8.90 -3.68
C HIS A 31 11.13 -10.22 -3.79
N LYS A 32 11.68 -11.31 -3.26
CA LYS A 32 10.99 -12.59 -3.14
C LYS A 32 10.31 -12.62 -1.77
N PRO A 33 8.99 -12.40 -1.67
CA PRO A 33 8.32 -12.42 -0.38
C PRO A 33 8.47 -13.79 0.24
N GLN A 34 8.78 -13.85 1.53
CA GLN A 34 8.66 -15.11 2.27
C GLN A 34 7.17 -15.34 2.51
N LEU A 35 6.73 -16.59 2.41
CA LEU A 35 5.32 -17.01 2.33
C LEU A 35 4.37 -16.16 3.22
N ASN A 36 3.29 -15.62 2.63
CA ASN A 36 2.25 -14.76 3.25
C ASN A 36 2.66 -13.33 3.65
N GLU A 37 3.84 -12.87 3.26
CA GLU A 37 4.24 -11.49 3.50
C GLU A 37 3.46 -10.51 2.60
N GLU A 38 2.57 -9.74 3.22
CA GLU A 38 1.81 -8.68 2.55
C GLU A 38 2.63 -7.38 2.59
N MET A 39 2.92 -6.81 1.42
CA MET A 39 3.58 -5.51 1.33
C MET A 39 2.74 -4.39 1.99
N LEU A 40 3.46 -3.37 2.49
CA LEU A 40 2.88 -2.09 2.89
C LEU A 40 1.99 -1.54 1.77
N SER A 41 0.77 -1.14 2.11
CA SER A 41 -0.17 -0.53 1.15
C SER A 41 -0.05 0.98 1.20
N ILE A 42 0.31 1.59 0.08
CA ILE A 42 0.37 3.05 -0.08
C ILE A 42 -1.01 3.67 0.18
N GLU A 43 -2.08 3.01 -0.25
CA GLU A 43 -3.47 3.43 -0.05
C GLU A 43 -3.82 3.43 1.45
N ALA A 44 -3.45 2.37 2.18
CA ALA A 44 -3.68 2.29 3.62
C ALA A 44 -2.89 3.37 4.39
N ILE A 45 -1.64 3.64 4.00
CA ILE A 45 -0.84 4.72 4.61
C ILE A 45 -1.48 6.10 4.35
N LYS A 46 -1.98 6.36 3.14
CA LYS A 46 -2.72 7.59 2.84
C LYS A 46 -3.97 7.72 3.71
N GLU A 47 -4.71 6.62 3.89
CA GLU A 47 -5.90 6.59 4.74
C GLU A 47 -5.56 6.87 6.21
N ILE A 48 -4.50 6.24 6.74
CA ILE A 48 -3.97 6.53 8.08
C ILE A 48 -3.71 8.03 8.25
N MET A 49 -3.03 8.65 7.29
CA MET A 49 -2.75 10.09 7.34
C MET A 49 -4.02 10.95 7.34
N GLN A 50 -5.03 10.57 6.55
CA GLN A 50 -6.32 11.27 6.53
C GLN A 50 -7.06 11.13 7.86
N ILE A 51 -7.04 9.95 8.49
CA ILE A 51 -7.65 9.73 9.81
C ILE A 51 -6.93 10.56 10.87
N VAL A 52 -5.60 10.55 10.89
CA VAL A 52 -4.78 11.35 11.82
C VAL A 52 -5.08 12.85 11.68
N GLN A 53 -5.16 13.35 10.45
CA GLN A 53 -5.56 14.75 10.19
C GLN A 53 -6.96 15.05 10.75
N GLY A 54 -7.92 14.14 10.57
CA GLY A 54 -9.28 14.30 11.11
C GLY A 54 -9.38 14.25 12.64
N ILE A 55 -8.46 13.55 13.31
CA ILE A 55 -8.37 13.49 14.78
C ILE A 55 -7.70 14.75 15.34
N ILE A 56 -6.55 15.16 14.78
CA ILE A 56 -5.76 16.29 15.29
C ILE A 56 -6.41 17.63 14.94
N PHE A 57 -7.02 17.73 13.76
CA PHE A 57 -7.60 18.96 13.23
C PHE A 57 -9.09 18.75 12.86
N PRO A 58 -9.97 18.46 13.84
CA PRO A 58 -11.38 18.22 13.57
C PRO A 58 -12.02 19.45 12.91
N GLY A 59 -12.65 19.24 11.75
CA GLY A 59 -13.30 20.30 10.97
C GLY A 59 -12.39 21.08 10.01
N TYR A 60 -11.08 20.81 9.97
CA TYR A 60 -10.17 21.44 9.01
C TYR A 60 -10.10 20.69 7.68
N PHE A 61 -10.08 19.35 7.73
CA PHE A 61 -9.92 18.49 6.56
C PHE A 61 -11.17 17.60 6.42
N GLY A 62 -11.82 17.63 5.25
CA GLY A 62 -13.00 16.81 4.96
C GLY A 62 -14.32 17.38 5.49
N ASN A 63 -15.27 16.49 5.83
CA ASN A 63 -16.66 16.84 6.16
C ASN A 63 -16.75 17.89 7.28
N THR A 64 -17.17 19.09 6.92
CA THR A 64 -17.35 20.28 7.78
C THR A 64 -18.49 20.15 8.79
N SER A 65 -19.12 18.97 8.91
CA SER A 65 -20.34 18.74 9.71
C SER A 65 -20.08 17.95 10.99
N ILE A 66 -18.89 18.08 11.58
CA ILE A 66 -18.64 17.54 12.92
C ILE A 66 -19.26 18.50 13.94
N LYS A 67 -20.34 18.06 14.58
CA LYS A 67 -21.01 18.83 15.63
C LYS A 67 -20.37 18.54 16.99
N PRO A 68 -20.30 19.51 17.91
CA PRO A 68 -19.71 19.30 19.24
C PRO A 68 -20.30 18.10 19.99
N HIS A 69 -21.62 17.87 19.86
CA HIS A 69 -22.32 16.76 20.52
C HIS A 69 -21.92 15.36 19.98
N SER A 70 -21.43 15.26 18.73
CA SER A 70 -21.05 13.98 18.11
C SER A 70 -19.55 13.75 18.14
N MET A 71 -18.76 14.73 18.60
CA MET A 71 -17.30 14.70 18.60
C MET A 71 -16.74 13.42 19.24
N ARG A 72 -17.26 13.02 20.40
CA ARG A 72 -16.82 11.81 21.11
C ARG A 72 -17.00 10.54 20.27
N PHE A 73 -18.10 10.43 19.54
CA PHE A 73 -18.38 9.27 18.69
C PHE A 73 -17.45 9.25 17.46
N HIS A 74 -17.27 10.40 16.79
CA HIS A 74 -16.34 10.51 15.67
C HIS A 74 -14.90 10.16 16.08
N MET A 75 -14.45 10.67 17.22
CA MET A 75 -13.11 10.37 17.74
C MET A 75 -12.96 8.89 18.08
N GLY A 76 -13.95 8.28 18.73
CA GLY A 76 -13.93 6.85 19.03
C GLY A 76 -13.80 5.97 17.78
N VAL A 77 -14.61 6.23 16.75
CA VAL A 77 -14.56 5.48 15.49
C VAL A 77 -13.24 5.69 14.77
N ASN A 78 -12.75 6.93 14.69
CA ASN A 78 -11.50 7.24 14.00
C ASN A 78 -10.29 6.63 14.71
N VAL A 79 -10.24 6.66 16.05
CA VAL A 79 -9.13 6.05 16.82
C VAL A 79 -9.13 4.54 16.69
N ASP A 80 -10.30 3.87 16.76
CA ASP A 80 -10.39 2.42 16.56
C ASP A 80 -9.93 2.00 15.15
N ARG A 81 -10.38 2.74 14.12
CA ARG A 81 -9.97 2.50 12.73
C ARG A 81 -8.49 2.76 12.53
N LEU A 82 -7.96 3.85 13.09
CA LEU A 82 -6.53 4.17 13.05
C LEU A 82 -5.70 3.06 13.66
N PHE A 83 -6.06 2.57 14.85
CA PHE A 83 -5.34 1.52 15.54
C PHE A 83 -5.23 0.26 14.67
N LYS A 84 -6.35 -0.21 14.12
CA LYS A 84 -6.39 -1.42 13.26
C LYS A 84 -5.50 -1.26 12.03
N LEU A 85 -5.65 -0.16 11.29
CA LEU A 85 -4.88 0.08 10.08
C LEU A 85 -3.39 0.24 10.37
N LEU A 86 -3.05 1.05 11.36
CA LEU A 86 -1.67 1.34 11.72
C LEU A 86 -0.95 0.08 12.20
N MET A 87 -1.60 -0.74 13.03
CA MET A 87 -1.03 -2.00 13.49
C MET A 87 -0.74 -2.95 12.33
N THR A 88 -1.69 -3.11 11.40
CA THR A 88 -1.49 -3.94 10.21
C THR A 88 -0.34 -3.43 9.36
N GLN A 89 -0.27 -2.12 9.08
CA GLN A 89 0.81 -1.58 8.25
C GLN A 89 2.17 -1.66 8.96
N ILE A 90 2.25 -1.39 10.26
CA ILE A 90 3.49 -1.56 11.03
C ILE A 90 3.96 -3.02 10.97
N LYS A 91 3.06 -3.99 11.18
CA LYS A 91 3.39 -5.41 11.06
C LYS A 91 3.94 -5.75 9.67
N ARG A 92 3.26 -5.32 8.61
CA ARG A 92 3.71 -5.53 7.22
C ARG A 92 5.08 -4.91 6.93
N GLY A 93 5.32 -3.69 7.43
CA GLY A 93 6.61 -3.01 7.29
C GLY A 93 7.74 -3.66 8.10
N TYR A 94 7.42 -4.22 9.27
CA TYR A 94 8.37 -4.97 10.08
C TYR A 94 8.74 -6.30 9.41
N CYS A 95 7.75 -7.03 8.90
CA CYS A 95 7.97 -8.31 8.22
C CYS A 95 8.72 -8.16 6.88
N PHE A 96 8.78 -6.95 6.31
CA PHE A 96 9.53 -6.66 5.08
C PHE A 96 11.02 -6.95 5.15
N ASP A 97 11.65 -6.69 6.31
CA ASP A 97 13.09 -6.87 6.50
C ASP A 97 13.43 -8.15 7.28
N CYS A 98 12.42 -9.01 7.49
CA CYS A 98 12.55 -10.16 8.35
C CYS A 98 13.18 -11.35 7.60
N THR A 99 14.37 -11.77 8.00
CA THR A 99 14.96 -13.03 7.57
C THR A 99 14.34 -14.19 8.36
N ALA A 100 14.18 -15.36 7.74
CA ALA A 100 13.43 -16.53 8.25
C ALA A 100 13.74 -16.97 9.70
N GLU A 101 14.87 -16.53 10.27
CA GLU A 101 15.35 -16.90 11.60
C GLU A 101 14.81 -15.99 12.74
N ASP A 102 14.27 -14.80 12.43
CA ASP A 102 13.86 -13.78 13.42
C ASP A 102 12.35 -13.42 13.39
N CYS A 103 11.52 -14.26 12.76
CA CYS A 103 10.16 -13.91 12.36
C CYS A 103 9.00 -14.40 13.25
N GLU A 104 9.21 -14.57 14.56
CA GLU A 104 8.13 -15.03 15.47
C GLU A 104 6.93 -14.06 15.56
N ALA A 105 7.13 -12.77 15.24
CA ALA A 105 6.10 -11.74 15.34
C ALA A 105 5.26 -11.54 14.06
N CYS A 106 5.55 -12.28 12.99
CA CYS A 106 4.90 -12.13 11.69
C CYS A 106 3.66 -13.03 11.50
N ASP A 107 3.38 -13.95 12.43
CA ASP A 107 2.15 -14.75 12.49
C ASP A 107 0.91 -13.93 12.92
#